data_AF-A0A1I0NQD5-F1
#
_entry.id   AF-A0A1I0NQD5-F1
#
_cell.length_a   1.000
_cell.length_b   1.000
_cell.length_c   1.000
_cell.angle_alpha   90.00
_cell.angle_beta   90.00
_cell.angle_gamma   90.00
#
_symmetry.space_group_name_H-M   'P 1'
#
loop_
_entity.id
_entity.type
_entity.pdbx_description
1 polymer ?
#
loop_
_entity_poly.entity_id
_entity_poly.type
_entity_poly.pdbx_seq_one_letter_code
_entity_poly.pdbx_strand_id
1 'polypeptide(L)'
;MKIFNIFFVVVFIIFAGLQYNDPDPYVWMPIYLYGALFCFLAARKRFYRKAYLLGVFIYLIYAAYLFFDKTGVLDWAIEHHGENIAGTMKASTPWIEETREFFGLFIVIAVLMTNYFYAGRFAKK
;
A
#
# COMPACT_ATOMS: atom_id res chain seq x y z
N MET A 1 12.16 14.12 6.46
CA MET A 1 11.23 13.68 5.38
C MET A 1 11.89 13.34 4.05
N LYS A 2 13.01 13.95 3.66
CA LYS A 2 13.64 13.60 2.37
C LYS A 2 14.11 12.13 2.33
N ILE A 3 14.88 11.69 3.32
CA ILE A 3 15.39 10.30 3.42
C ILE A 3 14.24 9.29 3.47
N PHE A 4 13.27 9.52 4.37
CA PHE A 4 12.04 8.72 4.47
C PHE A 4 11.35 8.53 3.10
N ASN A 5 11.14 9.62 2.37
CA ASN A 5 10.47 9.54 1.08
C ASN A 5 11.31 8.87 0.00
N ILE A 6 12.63 9.08 -0.03
CA ILE A 6 13.51 8.38 -0.99
C ILE A 6 13.49 6.87 -0.72
N PHE A 7 13.55 6.47 0.55
CA PHE A 7 13.42 5.07 0.92
C PHE A 7 12.11 4.47 0.39
N PHE A 8 10.97 5.11 0.62
CA PHE A 8 9.68 4.60 0.14
C PHE A 8 9.50 4.68 -1.38
N VAL A 9 10.15 5.61 -2.08
CA VAL A 9 10.23 5.57 -3.56
C VAL A 9 10.85 4.25 -4.01
N VAL A 10 12.00 3.88 -3.46
CA VAL A 10 12.70 2.64 -3.84
C VAL A 10 11.85 1.42 -3.50
N VAL A 11 11.30 1.37 -2.28
CA VAL A 11 10.44 0.26 -1.84
C VAL A 11 9.23 0.08 -2.74
N PHE A 12 8.48 1.15 -3.04
CA PHE A 12 7.29 1.04 -3.88
C PHE A 12 7.60 0.73 -5.34
N ILE A 13 8.73 1.18 -5.88
CA ILE A 13 9.17 0.77 -7.22
C ILE A 13 9.49 -0.74 -7.23
N ILE A 14 10.15 -1.26 -6.19
CA ILE A 14 10.40 -2.69 -6.06
C ILE A 14 9.07 -3.46 -5.98
N PHE A 15 8.12 -3.01 -5.15
CA PHE A 15 6.81 -3.66 -5.03
C PHE A 15 6.03 -3.65 -6.35
N ALA A 16 6.01 -2.52 -7.07
CA ALA A 16 5.43 -2.47 -8.41
C ALA A 16 6.13 -3.43 -9.38
N GLY A 17 7.45 -3.59 -9.27
CA GLY A 17 8.20 -4.55 -10.09
C GLY A 17 7.93 -6.01 -9.73
N LEU A 18 7.65 -6.34 -8.46
CA LEU A 18 7.30 -7.70 -8.06
C LEU A 18 5.94 -8.14 -8.62
N GLN A 19 5.02 -7.19 -8.82
CA GLN A 19 3.67 -7.46 -9.30
C GLN A 19 3.60 -8.00 -10.74
N TYR A 20 4.67 -7.93 -11.54
CA TYR A 20 4.70 -8.56 -12.87
C TYR A 20 4.46 -10.08 -12.80
N ASN A 21 4.64 -10.70 -11.63
CA ASN A 21 4.43 -12.12 -11.40
C ASN A 21 3.01 -12.48 -10.96
N ASP A 22 2.18 -11.48 -10.68
CA ASP A 22 0.84 -11.65 -10.11
C ASP A 22 -0.25 -11.58 -11.22
N PRO A 23 -1.45 -12.12 -11.00
CA PRO A 23 -2.51 -12.18 -12.01
C PRO A 23 -3.17 -10.83 -12.32
N ASP A 24 -3.07 -9.84 -11.43
CA ASP A 24 -3.76 -8.54 -11.51
C ASP A 24 -2.83 -7.30 -11.42
N PRO A 25 -1.71 -7.26 -12.18
CA PRO A 25 -0.69 -6.21 -12.07
C PRO A 25 -1.24 -4.80 -12.34
N TYR A 26 -2.29 -4.72 -13.14
CA TYR A 26 -2.94 -3.47 -13.52
C TYR A 26 -3.61 -2.74 -12.35
N VAL A 27 -3.90 -3.42 -11.24
CA VAL A 27 -4.47 -2.81 -10.03
C VAL A 27 -3.36 -2.35 -9.09
N TRP A 28 -2.42 -3.25 -8.79
CA TRP A 28 -1.40 -3.04 -7.77
C TRP A 28 -0.22 -2.18 -8.21
N MET A 29 0.21 -2.29 -9.48
CA MET A 29 1.27 -1.40 -9.98
C MET A 29 0.87 0.08 -9.87
N PRO A 30 -0.32 0.53 -10.30
CA PRO A 30 -0.75 1.91 -10.08
C PRO A 30 -0.80 2.31 -8.60
N ILE A 31 -1.22 1.43 -7.69
CA ILE A 31 -1.26 1.72 -6.25
C ILE A 31 0.15 2.03 -5.72
N TYR A 32 1.12 1.17 -6.02
CA TYR A 32 2.49 1.38 -5.58
C TYR A 32 3.14 2.58 -6.29
N LEU A 33 2.92 2.74 -7.60
CA LEU A 33 3.47 3.87 -8.37
C LEU A 33 2.89 5.21 -7.91
N TYR A 34 1.62 5.26 -7.48
CA TYR A 34 1.02 6.44 -6.87
C TYR A 34 1.75 6.81 -5.57
N GLY A 35 1.98 5.82 -4.69
CA GLY A 35 2.80 6.00 -3.50
C GLY A 35 4.20 6.53 -3.82
N ALA A 36 4.89 5.90 -4.78
CA ALA A 36 6.23 6.29 -5.23
C ALA A 36 6.27 7.74 -5.76
N LEU A 37 5.31 8.11 -6.61
CA LEU A 37 5.21 9.46 -7.17
C LEU A 37 5.09 10.50 -6.06
N PHE A 38 4.20 10.28 -5.10
CA PHE A 38 3.97 11.24 -4.02
C PHE A 38 5.12 11.31 -3.02
N CYS A 39 5.82 10.19 -2.79
CA CYS A 39 7.07 10.22 -2.06
C CYS A 39 8.15 11.01 -2.81
N PHE A 40 8.31 10.81 -4.12
CA PHE A 40 9.28 11.56 -4.92
C PHE A 40 9.01 13.08 -4.89
N LEU A 41 7.75 13.48 -5.04
CA LEU A 41 7.33 14.88 -4.94
C LEU A 41 7.61 15.46 -3.54
N ALA A 42 7.28 14.71 -2.49
CA ALA A 42 7.55 15.10 -1.11
C ALA A 42 9.06 15.23 -0.81
N ALA A 43 9.91 14.36 -1.39
CA ALA A 43 11.36 14.48 -1.28
C ALA A 43 11.91 15.77 -1.92
N ARG A 44 11.18 16.33 -2.90
CA ARG A 44 11.45 17.64 -3.53
C ARG A 44 10.71 18.80 -2.85
N LYS A 45 10.17 18.59 -1.64
CA LYS A 45 9.39 19.56 -0.86
C LYS A 45 8.09 20.04 -1.57
N ARG A 46 7.55 19.26 -2.51
CA ARG A 46 6.25 19.53 -3.13
C ARG A 46 5.21 18.63 -2.49
N PHE A 47 4.21 19.22 -1.84
CA PHE A 47 3.21 18.47 -1.08
C PHE A 47 1.80 18.72 -1.62
N TYR A 48 1.04 17.65 -1.83
CA TYR A 48 -0.32 17.70 -2.39
C TYR A 48 -1.32 17.07 -1.42
N ARG A 49 -1.68 17.81 -0.38
CA ARG A 49 -2.51 17.29 0.74
C ARG A 49 -3.84 16.69 0.29
N LYS A 50 -4.52 17.32 -0.67
CA LYS A 50 -5.78 16.80 -1.22
C LYS A 50 -5.59 15.46 -1.94
N ALA A 51 -4.51 15.30 -2.70
CA ALA A 51 -4.21 14.04 -3.37
C ALA A 51 -3.86 12.93 -2.38
N TYR A 52 -3.16 13.24 -1.28
CA TYR A 52 -2.92 12.26 -0.22
C TYR A 52 -4.23 11.75 0.39
N LEU A 53 -5.16 12.65 0.72
CA LEU A 53 -6.47 12.26 1.27
C LEU A 53 -7.30 11.45 0.27
N LEU A 54 -7.30 11.84 -1.01
CA LEU A 54 -7.99 11.10 -2.06
C LEU A 54 -7.45 9.67 -2.18
N GLY A 55 -6.12 9.51 -2.24
CA GLY A 55 -5.48 8.20 -2.29
C GLY A 55 -5.82 7.36 -1.07
N VAL A 56 -5.67 7.93 0.13
CA VAL A 56 -6.01 7.24 1.39
C VAL A 56 -7.47 6.81 1.41
N PHE A 57 -8.41 7.66 0.99
CA PHE A 57 -9.83 7.32 0.96
C PHE A 57 -10.12 6.14 0.03
N ILE A 58 -9.60 6.19 -1.21
CA ILE A 58 -9.77 5.10 -2.19
C ILE A 58 -9.15 3.80 -1.67
N TYR A 59 -7.93 3.88 -1.11
CA TYR A 59 -7.22 2.71 -0.60
C TYR A 59 -7.88 2.12 0.66
N LEU A 60 -8.50 2.93 1.51
CA LEU A 60 -9.27 2.43 2.65
C LEU A 60 -10.54 1.70 2.20
N ILE A 61 -11.23 2.21 1.18
CA ILE A 61 -12.38 1.51 0.59
C ILE A 61 -11.94 0.15 0.05
N TYR A 62 -10.83 0.12 -0.70
CA TYR A 62 -10.34 -1.12 -1.29
C TYR A 62 -9.80 -2.09 -0.22
N ALA A 63 -9.11 -1.59 0.81
CA ALA A 63 -8.69 -2.41 1.95
C ALA A 63 -9.88 -2.99 2.71
N ALA A 64 -10.97 -2.23 2.87
CA ALA A 64 -12.19 -2.76 3.47
C ALA A 64 -12.81 -3.88 2.61
N TYR A 65 -12.78 -3.74 1.29
CA TYR A 65 -13.20 -4.81 0.37
C TYR A 65 -12.35 -6.08 0.59
N LEU A 66 -11.01 -5.99 0.53
CA LEU A 66 -10.10 -7.13 0.76
C LEU A 66 -10.20 -7.73 2.17
N PHE A 67 -10.59 -6.93 3.16
CA PHE A 67 -10.74 -7.44 4.53
C PHE A 67 -11.94 -8.39 4.68
N PHE A 68 -13.04 -8.11 3.97
CA PHE A 68 -14.28 -8.87 4.03
C PHE A 68 -14.47 -9.83 2.85
N ASP A 69 -13.49 -9.95 1.95
CA ASP A 69 -13.56 -10.91 0.85
C ASP A 69 -13.53 -12.35 1.39
N LYS A 70 -14.02 -13.29 0.57
CA LYS A 70 -14.15 -14.70 0.93
C LYS A 70 -12.83 -15.36 1.28
N THR A 71 -11.74 -14.86 0.71
CA THR A 71 -10.36 -15.28 0.94
C THR A 71 -9.56 -14.16 1.63
N GLY A 72 -10.26 -13.16 2.17
CA GLY A 72 -9.68 -11.98 2.75
C GLY A 72 -9.03 -12.23 4.11
N VAL A 73 -8.57 -11.14 4.73
CA VAL A 73 -7.87 -11.18 6.03
C VAL A 73 -8.70 -11.84 7.13
N LEU A 74 -10.02 -11.64 7.11
CA LEU A 74 -10.91 -12.24 8.11
C LEU A 74 -10.96 -13.76 8.00
N ASP A 75 -11.06 -14.29 6.78
CA ASP A 75 -11.06 -15.72 6.48
C ASP A 75 -9.69 -16.34 6.85
N TRP A 76 -8.59 -15.69 6.45
CA TRP A 76 -7.23 -16.09 6.85
C TRP A 76 -7.06 -16.20 8.37
N ALA A 77 -7.59 -15.22 9.12
CA ALA A 77 -7.44 -15.17 10.57
C ALA A 77 -8.30 -16.21 11.30
N ILE A 78 -9.50 -16.49 10.80
CA ILE A 78 -10.48 -17.35 11.47
C ILE A 78 -10.35 -18.81 10.99
N GLU A 79 -10.46 -19.04 9.69
CA GLU A 79 -10.53 -20.37 9.09
C GLU A 79 -9.13 -20.98 8.86
N HIS A 80 -8.14 -20.13 8.56
CA HIS A 80 -6.75 -20.56 8.32
C HIS A 80 -5.79 -20.28 9.48
N HIS A 81 -6.34 -19.95 10.66
CA HIS A 81 -5.61 -19.78 11.92
C HIS A 81 -4.37 -18.86 11.85
N GLY A 82 -4.37 -17.87 10.95
CA GLY A 82 -3.24 -16.97 10.81
C GLY A 82 -1.98 -17.64 10.24
N GLU A 83 -2.15 -18.56 9.28
CA GLU A 83 -1.05 -19.21 8.56
C GLU A 83 0.04 -18.21 8.12
N ASN A 84 1.29 -18.67 8.07
CA ASN A 84 2.43 -17.80 7.80
C ASN A 84 2.34 -17.14 6.41
N ILE A 85 2.02 -15.85 6.41
CA ILE A 85 1.94 -15.05 5.19
C ILE A 85 3.28 -14.81 4.52
N ALA A 86 4.43 -15.14 5.12
CA ALA A 86 5.74 -15.08 4.45
C ALA A 86 6.13 -16.41 3.76
N GLY A 87 5.23 -17.41 3.76
CA GLY A 87 5.45 -18.72 3.13
C GLY A 87 5.45 -18.70 1.60
N THR A 88 5.70 -19.86 0.99
CA THR A 88 5.66 -20.01 -0.48
C THR A 88 4.23 -19.89 -0.98
N MET A 89 3.99 -19.04 -2.00
CA MET A 89 2.68 -18.97 -2.66
C MET A 89 2.38 -20.28 -3.39
N LYS A 90 1.15 -20.76 -3.20
CA LYS A 90 0.58 -21.88 -3.93
C LYS A 90 -0.80 -21.48 -4.43
N ALA A 91 -1.19 -21.99 -5.59
CA ALA A 91 -2.54 -21.78 -6.12
C ALA A 91 -3.65 -22.29 -5.17
N SER A 92 -3.31 -23.19 -4.24
CA SER A 92 -4.22 -23.72 -3.22
C SER A 92 -4.41 -22.81 -2.01
N THR A 93 -3.71 -21.68 -1.90
CA THR A 93 -3.73 -20.77 -0.74
C THR A 93 -3.97 -19.31 -1.14
N PRO A 94 -5.10 -18.97 -1.79
CA PRO A 94 -5.39 -17.61 -2.26
C PRO A 94 -5.42 -16.56 -1.14
N TRP A 95 -5.81 -16.95 0.08
CA TRP A 95 -5.89 -16.05 1.22
C TRP A 95 -4.56 -15.44 1.66
N ILE A 96 -3.43 -16.10 1.35
CA ILE A 96 -2.09 -15.60 1.65
C ILE A 96 -1.77 -14.38 0.77
N GLU A 97 -2.15 -14.43 -0.50
CA GLU A 97 -1.93 -13.35 -1.47
C GLU A 97 -2.77 -12.12 -1.09
N GLU A 98 -4.08 -12.30 -0.89
CA GLU A 98 -4.99 -11.22 -0.50
C GLU A 98 -4.60 -10.57 0.83
N THR A 99 -4.10 -11.36 1.79
CA THR A 99 -3.62 -10.82 3.07
C THR A 99 -2.35 -9.99 2.89
N ARG A 100 -1.40 -10.41 2.04
CA ARG A 100 -0.19 -9.62 1.73
C ARG A 100 -0.55 -8.31 1.06
N GLU A 101 -1.45 -8.38 0.09
CA GLU A 101 -2.02 -7.26 -0.64
C GLU A 101 -2.66 -6.24 0.29
N PHE A 102 -3.51 -6.69 1.21
CA PHE A 102 -4.11 -5.84 2.24
C PHE A 102 -3.04 -5.09 3.07
N PHE A 103 -1.99 -5.79 3.52
CA PHE A 103 -0.91 -5.13 4.26
C PHE A 103 -0.09 -4.19 3.39
N GLY A 104 0.11 -4.51 2.10
CA GLY A 104 0.71 -3.62 1.11
C GLY A 104 -0.05 -2.29 0.99
N LEU A 105 -1.39 -2.33 0.88
CA LEU A 105 -2.24 -1.14 0.89
C LEU A 105 -2.08 -0.34 2.18
N PHE A 106 -2.05 -1.00 3.34
CA PHE A 106 -1.91 -0.33 4.62
C PHE A 106 -0.59 0.42 4.74
N ILE A 107 0.50 -0.14 4.22
CA ILE A 107 1.80 0.54 4.13
C ILE A 107 1.69 1.80 3.27
N VAL A 108 1.07 1.73 2.08
CA VAL A 108 0.89 2.90 1.21
C VAL A 108 0.06 3.98 1.91
N ILE A 109 -1.04 3.61 2.57
CA ILE A 109 -1.88 4.53 3.36
C ILE A 109 -1.07 5.21 4.45
N ALA A 110 -0.31 4.46 5.25
CA ALA A 110 0.49 5.00 6.35
C ALA A 110 1.52 6.02 5.85
N VAL A 111 2.17 5.75 4.72
CA VAL A 111 3.15 6.65 4.11
C VAL A 111 2.49 7.93 3.58
N LEU A 112 1.36 7.83 2.89
CA LEU A 112 0.60 9.00 2.42
C LEU A 112 0.11 9.86 3.61
N MET A 113 -0.40 9.24 4.67
CA MET A 113 -0.82 9.94 5.89
C MET A 113 0.35 10.64 6.58
N THR A 114 1.52 10.00 6.65
CA THR A 114 2.74 10.61 7.21
C THR A 114 3.13 11.87 6.43
N ASN A 115 3.09 11.81 5.09
CA ASN A 115 3.33 12.97 4.24
C ASN A 115 2.25 14.06 4.39
N TYR A 116 0.98 13.69 4.59
CA TYR A 116 -0.11 14.63 4.84
C TYR A 116 0.07 15.43 6.13
N PHE A 117 0.38 14.77 7.24
CA PHE A 117 0.61 15.45 8.53
C PHE A 117 1.86 16.33 8.48
N TYR A 118 2.93 15.85 7.84
CA TYR A 118 4.13 16.65 7.67
C TYR A 118 3.88 17.90 6.81
N ALA A 119 3.14 17.77 5.71
CA ALA A 119 2.77 18.90 4.87
C ALA A 119 1.96 19.96 5.65
N GLY A 120 1.09 19.53 6.57
CA GLY A 120 0.36 20.44 7.46
C GLY A 120 1.25 21.22 8.45
N ARG A 121 2.40 20.66 8.85
CA ARG A 121 3.42 21.37 9.64
C ARG A 121 4.27 22.30 8.78
N PHE A 122 4.55 21.92 7.54
CA PHE A 122 5.33 22.73 6.60
C PHE A 122 4.57 24.00 6.16
N ALA A 123 3.27 23.92 5.91
CA ALA A 123 2.45 25.06 5.50
C ALA A 123 2.19 26.11 6.61
N LYS A 124 2.54 25.80 7.87
CA LYS A 124 2.41 26.71 9.01
C LYS A 124 3.70 27.50 9.30
N LYS A 125 4.79 27.19 8.59
CA LYS A 125 6.05 27.96 8.62
C LYS A 125 6.11 28.87 7.41
#